data_AF-A0A2I0KPK1-F1
#
_entry.id   AF-A0A2I0KPK1-F1
#
_cell.length_a   1.000
_cell.length_b   1.000
_cell.length_c   1.000
_cell.angle_alpha   90.00
_cell.angle_beta   90.00
_cell.angle_gamma   90.00
#
_symmetry.space_group_name_H-M   'P 1'
#
loop_
_entity.id
_entity.type
_entity.pdbx_description
1 polymer ?
#
loop_
_entity_poly.entity_id
_entity_poly.type
_entity_poly.pdbx_seq_one_letter_code
_entity_poly.pdbx_strand_id
1 'polypeptide(L)'
;MGCAPMGHILYDEVMRYNPKNPYWFNRDRFVLSAGHGCMLQYALLHLAGYDSVKDEDLKSFRQWGSRTPGHPENFETPGIEVTTGPLGQGVANAVGLALAEKHLAARFNKPDSEIVDHYT
;
A
#
# COMPACT_ATOMS: atom_id res chain seq x y z
N MET A 1 14.82 -2.15 -9.44
CA MET A 1 15.07 -3.60 -9.65
C MET A 1 15.44 -4.32 -8.35
N GLY A 2 16.42 -3.86 -7.57
CA GLY A 2 16.92 -4.58 -6.37
C GLY A 2 15.89 -4.98 -5.30
N CYS A 3 14.76 -4.27 -5.20
CA CYS A 3 13.71 -4.58 -4.22
C CYS A 3 12.65 -5.58 -4.70
N ALA A 4 12.80 -6.18 -5.90
CA ALA A 4 11.84 -7.18 -6.38
C ALA A 4 11.71 -8.40 -5.44
N PRO A 5 12.79 -8.99 -4.88
CA PRO A 5 12.66 -10.12 -3.97
C PRO A 5 11.86 -9.78 -2.70
N MET A 6 12.14 -8.65 -2.06
CA MET A 6 11.37 -8.24 -0.87
C MET A 6 9.91 -7.90 -1.22
N GLY A 7 9.65 -7.32 -2.39
CA GLY A 7 8.29 -7.04 -2.84
C GLY A 7 7.47 -8.31 -3.03
N HIS A 8 8.05 -9.33 -3.64
CA HIS A 8 7.43 -10.64 -3.81
C HIS A 8 7.06 -11.27 -2.46
N ILE A 9 8.02 -11.42 -1.54
CA ILE A 9 7.75 -12.00 -0.22
C ILE A 9 6.67 -11.19 0.52
N LEU A 10 6.75 -9.85 0.49
CA LEU A 10 5.77 -9.03 1.19
C LEU A 10 4.34 -9.21 0.65
N TYR A 11 4.13 -9.12 -0.67
CA TYR A 11 2.78 -9.19 -1.24
C TYR A 11 2.25 -10.62 -1.43
N ASP A 12 3.10 -11.60 -1.68
CA ASP A 12 2.65 -12.97 -1.97
C ASP A 12 2.54 -13.84 -0.70
N GLU A 13 3.42 -13.61 0.27
CA GLU A 13 3.56 -14.53 1.42
C GLU A 13 3.22 -13.90 2.78
N VAL A 14 3.44 -12.59 2.96
CA VAL A 14 3.40 -11.98 4.30
C VAL A 14 2.14 -11.16 4.55
N MET A 15 1.85 -10.16 3.70
CA MET A 15 0.84 -9.16 4.00
C MET A 15 -0.58 -9.72 3.84
N ARG A 16 -1.46 -9.34 4.77
CA ARG A 16 -2.90 -9.57 4.69
C ARG A 16 -3.58 -8.38 4.04
N TYR A 17 -4.12 -8.60 2.85
CA TYR A 17 -4.91 -7.59 2.14
C TYR A 17 -5.98 -8.26 1.29
N ASN A 18 -6.90 -7.46 0.76
CA ASN A 18 -7.89 -7.92 -0.22
C ASN A 18 -7.76 -7.05 -1.48
N PRO A 19 -7.24 -7.58 -2.59
CA PRO A 19 -7.03 -6.80 -3.81
C PRO A 19 -8.35 -6.32 -4.44
N LYS A 20 -9.47 -6.98 -4.13
CA LYS A 20 -10.82 -6.58 -4.55
C LYS A 20 -11.52 -5.64 -3.58
N ASN A 21 -10.93 -5.40 -2.40
CA ASN A 21 -11.39 -4.40 -1.45
C ASN A 21 -10.18 -3.67 -0.82
N PRO A 22 -9.60 -2.69 -1.52
CA PRO A 22 -8.49 -1.89 -0.99
C PRO A 22 -8.87 -1.08 0.26
N TYR A 23 -10.16 -1.03 0.62
CA TYR A 23 -10.67 -0.30 1.78
C TYR A 23 -10.97 -1.22 2.98
N TRP A 24 -10.65 -2.51 2.90
CA TRP A 24 -10.82 -3.43 4.03
C TRP A 24 -10.08 -2.87 5.26
N PHE A 25 -10.84 -2.62 6.33
CA PHE A 25 -10.39 -1.87 7.51
C PHE A 25 -9.15 -2.49 8.18
N ASN A 26 -9.11 -3.81 8.27
CA ASN A 26 -8.11 -4.57 9.03
C ASN A 26 -7.05 -5.21 8.11
N ARG A 27 -6.73 -4.56 6.99
CA ARG A 27 -5.64 -4.94 6.09
C ARG A 27 -4.29 -4.45 6.63
N ASP A 28 -3.22 -5.13 6.30
CA ASP A 28 -1.87 -4.61 6.53
C ASP A 28 -1.62 -3.41 5.61
N ARG A 29 -0.79 -2.46 6.04
CA ARG A 29 -0.52 -1.22 5.28
C ARG A 29 0.89 -1.23 4.72
N PHE A 30 1.01 -1.00 3.41
CA PHE A 30 2.29 -0.86 2.73
C PHE A 30 2.54 0.58 2.30
N VAL A 31 3.70 1.13 2.66
CA VAL A 31 4.13 2.47 2.25
C VAL A 31 5.47 2.42 1.54
N LEU A 32 5.49 2.79 0.25
CA LEU A 32 6.73 2.95 -0.49
C LEU A 32 7.32 4.35 -0.26
N SER A 33 8.09 4.52 0.82
CA SER A 33 8.70 5.83 1.18
C SER A 33 9.65 6.36 0.09
N ALA A 34 10.38 5.46 -0.58
CA ALA A 34 11.18 5.78 -1.76
C ALA A 34 10.29 5.83 -3.03
N GLY A 35 9.36 6.79 -3.08
CA GLY A 35 8.29 6.87 -4.08
C GLY A 35 8.76 6.91 -5.54
N HIS A 36 9.99 7.30 -5.82
CA HIS A 36 10.56 7.25 -7.18
C HIS A 36 10.63 5.83 -7.74
N GLY A 37 10.59 4.81 -6.88
CA GLY A 37 10.52 3.38 -7.24
C GLY A 37 9.10 2.85 -7.48
N CYS A 38 8.11 3.72 -7.74
CA CYS A 38 6.67 3.41 -7.85
C CYS A 38 6.31 2.21 -8.74
N MET A 39 7.08 1.95 -9.80
CA MET A 39 6.86 0.77 -10.65
C MET A 39 6.96 -0.56 -9.90
N LEU A 40 7.71 -0.63 -8.79
CA LEU A 40 7.67 -1.80 -7.90
C LEU A 40 6.26 -2.00 -7.36
N GLN A 41 5.66 -0.96 -6.78
CA GLN A 41 4.34 -1.05 -6.16
C GLN A 41 3.24 -1.27 -7.21
N TYR A 42 3.32 -0.62 -8.37
CA TYR A 42 2.37 -0.87 -9.45
C TYR A 42 2.43 -2.30 -9.99
N ALA A 43 3.63 -2.86 -10.16
CA ALA A 43 3.78 -4.27 -10.55
C ALA A 43 3.18 -5.22 -9.50
N LEU A 44 3.41 -4.95 -8.21
CA LEU A 44 2.86 -5.76 -7.11
C LEU A 44 1.34 -5.67 -7.04
N LEU A 45 0.75 -4.46 -7.16
CA LEU A 45 -0.71 -4.27 -7.21
C LEU A 45 -1.33 -4.99 -8.41
N HIS A 46 -0.71 -4.89 -9.58
CA HIS A 46 -1.15 -5.59 -10.78
C HIS A 46 -1.16 -7.11 -10.59
N LEU A 47 -0.04 -7.68 -10.13
CA LEU A 47 0.10 -9.12 -9.91
C LEU A 47 -0.81 -9.65 -8.79
N ALA A 48 -1.02 -8.86 -7.75
CA ALA A 48 -1.97 -9.15 -6.67
C ALA A 48 -3.44 -9.07 -7.12
N GLY A 49 -3.72 -8.52 -8.31
CA GLY A 49 -5.06 -8.47 -8.89
C GLY A 49 -5.90 -7.26 -8.49
N TYR A 50 -5.26 -6.14 -8.13
CA TYR A 50 -5.97 -4.87 -7.91
C TYR A 50 -6.53 -4.33 -9.22
N ASP A 51 -7.82 -3.99 -9.24
CA ASP A 51 -8.49 -3.48 -10.45
C ASP A 51 -8.03 -2.07 -10.86
N SER A 52 -7.32 -1.37 -9.98
CA SER A 52 -6.73 -0.05 -10.19
C SER A 52 -5.49 -0.06 -11.07
N VAL A 53 -4.84 -1.21 -11.25
CA VAL A 53 -3.61 -1.34 -12.04
C VAL A 53 -3.71 -2.54 -12.97
N LYS A 54 -4.25 -2.32 -14.17
CA LYS A 54 -4.31 -3.30 -15.25
C LYS A 54 -3.09 -3.16 -16.17
N ASP A 55 -2.96 -4.08 -17.11
CA ASP A 55 -1.88 -4.06 -18.12
C ASP A 55 -1.85 -2.72 -18.89
N GLU A 56 -3.01 -2.20 -19.30
CA GLU A 56 -3.13 -0.88 -19.94
C GLU A 56 -2.69 0.28 -19.04
N ASP A 57 -2.92 0.21 -17.73
CA ASP A 57 -2.46 1.24 -16.80
C ASP A 57 -0.93 1.21 -16.73
N LEU A 58 -0.30 0.02 -16.61
CA LEU A 58 1.16 -0.13 -16.65
C LEU A 58 1.79 0.40 -17.94
N LYS A 59 1.17 0.14 -19.10
CA LYS A 59 1.59 0.70 -20.40
C LYS A 59 1.47 2.22 -20.45
N SER A 60 0.59 2.80 -19.63
CA SER A 60 0.34 4.24 -19.53
C SER A 60 1.13 4.90 -18.40
N PHE A 61 2.20 4.26 -17.91
CA PHE A 61 3.04 4.82 -16.86
C PHE A 61 3.50 6.24 -17.18
N ARG A 62 3.29 7.16 -16.22
CA ARG A 62 3.61 8.61 -16.31
C ARG A 62 2.88 9.37 -17.42
N GLN A 63 1.86 8.77 -18.03
CA GLN A 63 1.05 9.46 -19.02
C GLN A 63 -0.07 10.26 -18.33
N TRP A 64 -0.54 11.29 -19.04
CA TRP A 64 -1.61 12.18 -18.56
C TRP A 64 -2.86 11.40 -18.17
N GLY A 65 -3.38 11.64 -16.95
CA GLY A 65 -4.60 11.01 -16.45
C GLY A 65 -4.50 9.50 -16.21
N SER A 66 -3.30 8.92 -16.22
CA SER A 66 -3.10 7.51 -15.90
C SER A 66 -3.22 7.23 -14.40
N ARG A 67 -3.63 6.00 -14.05
CA ARG A 67 -3.59 5.49 -12.66
C ARG A 67 -2.20 5.02 -12.21
N THR A 68 -1.17 5.37 -12.97
CA THR A 68 0.22 5.01 -12.67
C THR A 68 1.11 6.25 -12.82
N PRO A 69 0.92 7.27 -11.96
CA PRO A 69 1.72 8.49 -11.97
C PRO A 69 3.19 8.23 -11.64
N GLY A 70 4.04 9.24 -11.86
CA GLY A 70 5.49 9.12 -11.69
C GLY A 70 5.97 8.92 -10.26
N HIS A 71 5.09 9.16 -9.28
CA HIS A 71 5.19 8.79 -7.88
C HIS A 71 3.83 8.25 -7.42
N PRO A 72 3.74 7.41 -6.37
CA PRO A 72 2.47 6.86 -5.91
C PRO A 72 1.59 7.97 -5.33
N GLU A 73 0.33 8.03 -5.77
CA GLU A 73 -0.65 9.03 -5.37
C GLU A 73 -1.93 8.33 -4.88
N ASN A 74 -2.27 8.52 -3.60
CA ASN A 74 -3.43 7.83 -2.99
C ASN A 74 -4.78 8.29 -3.54
N PHE A 75 -4.83 9.52 -4.07
CA PHE A 75 -6.02 10.12 -4.63
C PHE A 75 -6.30 9.64 -6.07
N GLU A 76 -5.31 9.07 -6.75
CA GLU A 76 -5.46 8.51 -8.11
C GLU A 76 -5.64 6.99 -8.12
N THR A 77 -4.88 6.26 -7.27
CA THR A 77 -4.70 4.81 -7.41
C THR A 77 -5.19 4.05 -6.18
N PRO A 78 -6.37 3.43 -6.21
CA PRO A 78 -6.82 2.56 -5.13
C PRO A 78 -5.81 1.46 -4.80
N GLY A 79 -5.45 1.29 -3.52
CA GLY A 79 -4.37 0.40 -3.06
C GLY A 79 -3.06 1.13 -2.76
N ILE A 80 -2.91 2.39 -3.15
CA ILE A 80 -1.87 3.28 -2.64
C ILE A 80 -2.38 3.97 -1.37
N GLU A 81 -1.74 3.71 -0.22
CA GLU A 81 -2.19 4.26 1.07
C GLU A 81 -1.90 5.77 1.20
N VAL A 82 -0.71 6.20 0.81
CA VAL A 82 -0.25 7.58 0.96
C VAL A 82 0.52 8.07 -0.26
N THR A 83 0.40 9.37 -0.54
CA THR A 83 1.22 10.01 -1.58
C THR A 83 2.65 10.16 -1.08
N THR A 84 3.61 9.70 -1.90
CA THR A 84 5.05 9.78 -1.61
C THR A 84 5.79 10.39 -2.80
N GLY A 85 7.11 10.60 -2.66
CA GLY A 85 7.93 11.24 -3.68
C GLY A 85 8.97 12.15 -3.03
N PRO A 86 8.54 13.17 -2.26
CA PRO A 86 9.42 13.88 -1.34
C PRO A 86 9.97 12.91 -0.28
N LEU A 87 11.28 12.67 -0.32
CA LEU A 87 11.94 11.67 0.51
C LEU A 87 11.70 11.95 2.01
N GLY A 88 11.51 10.87 2.78
CA GLY A 88 11.25 10.94 4.22
C GLY A 88 9.77 11.05 4.62
N GLN A 89 8.89 11.53 3.74
CA GLN A 89 7.47 11.66 4.08
C GLN A 89 6.79 10.30 4.30
N GLY A 90 7.09 9.31 3.46
CA GLY A 90 6.44 8.00 3.57
C GLY A 90 6.74 7.28 4.89
N VAL A 91 7.96 7.39 5.43
CA VAL A 91 8.29 6.76 6.72
C VAL A 91 7.58 7.48 7.88
N ALA A 92 7.45 8.80 7.84
CA ALA A 92 6.65 9.54 8.82
C ALA A 92 5.15 9.18 8.74
N ASN A 93 4.62 9.01 7.53
CA ASN A 93 3.26 8.52 7.33
C ASN A 93 3.06 7.12 7.90
N ALA A 94 3.99 6.19 7.68
CA ALA A 94 3.94 4.84 8.25
C ALA A 94 3.91 4.87 9.78
N VAL A 95 4.70 5.75 10.43
CA VAL A 95 4.61 5.96 11.87
C VAL A 95 3.21 6.41 12.30
N GLY A 96 2.59 7.33 11.57
CA GLY A 96 1.21 7.76 11.85
C GLY A 96 0.18 6.65 11.68
N LEU A 97 0.33 5.82 10.67
CA LEU A 97 -0.57 4.68 10.42
C LEU A 97 -0.42 3.60 11.52
N ALA A 98 0.81 3.26 11.93
CA ALA A 98 1.05 2.32 13.03
C ALA A 98 0.57 2.87 14.38
N LEU A 99 0.70 4.19 14.59
CA LEU A 99 0.11 4.86 15.76
C LEU A 99 -1.41 4.72 15.75
N ALA A 100 -2.06 4.88 14.59
CA ALA A 100 -3.51 4.73 14.47
C ALA A 100 -3.96 3.29 14.76
N GLU A 101 -3.29 2.29 14.19
CA GLU A 101 -3.52 0.86 14.49
C GLU A 101 -3.45 0.61 16.00
N LYS A 102 -2.32 0.95 16.62
CA LYS A 102 -2.08 0.72 18.04
C LYS A 102 -3.07 1.46 18.94
N HIS A 103 -3.43 2.68 18.58
CA HIS A 103 -4.45 3.45 19.30
C HIS A 103 -5.82 2.77 19.24
N LEU A 104 -6.23 2.33 18.05
CA LEU A 104 -7.53 1.68 17.84
C LEU A 104 -7.57 0.31 18.55
N ALA A 105 -6.50 -0.48 18.45
CA ALA A 105 -6.37 -1.74 19.18
C ALA A 105 -6.50 -1.53 20.68
N ALA A 106 -5.75 -0.59 21.27
CA ALA A 106 -5.82 -0.29 22.71
C ALA A 106 -7.21 0.22 23.15
N ARG A 107 -7.94 0.89 22.27
CA ARG A 107 -9.25 1.46 22.57
C ARG A 107 -10.40 0.46 22.42
N PHE A 108 -10.29 -0.48 21.49
CA PHE A 108 -11.42 -1.30 21.07
C PHE A 108 -11.22 -2.81 21.23
N ASN A 109 -9.99 -3.32 21.25
CA ASN A 109 -9.78 -4.74 21.54
C ASN A 109 -10.17 -5.06 22.98
N LYS A 110 -10.66 -6.27 23.19
CA LYS A 110 -10.95 -6.85 24.50
C LYS A 110 -10.08 -8.09 24.71
N PRO A 111 -9.85 -8.54 25.96
CA PRO A 111 -9.03 -9.72 26.23
C PRO A 111 -9.50 -11.01 25.53
N ASP A 112 -10.78 -11.08 25.18
CA ASP A 112 -11.43 -12.21 24.51
C ASP A 112 -11.72 -11.97 23.02
N SER A 113 -11.40 -10.77 22.49
CA SER A 113 -11.71 -10.40 21.11
C SER A 113 -10.79 -9.29 20.60
N GLU A 114 -9.86 -9.65 19.72
CA GLU A 114 -9.02 -8.71 18.98
C GLU A 114 -9.64 -8.43 17.61
N ILE A 115 -10.08 -7.19 17.39
CA ILE A 115 -10.74 -6.77 16.14
C ILE A 115 -9.87 -5.84 15.29
N VAL A 116 -8.81 -5.30 15.90
CA VAL A 116 -7.73 -4.58 15.25
C VAL A 116 -6.45 -5.37 15.53
N ASP A 117 -5.97 -6.08 14.53
CA ASP A 117 -4.78 -6.95 14.64
C ASP A 117 -3.88 -6.88 13.39
N HIS A 118 -4.13 -5.91 12.49
CA HIS A 118 -3.33 -5.70 11.29
C HIS A 118 -1.96 -5.12 11.61
N TYR A 119 -0.99 -5.37 10.75
CA TYR A 119 0.37 -4.84 10.84
C TYR A 119 0.50 -3.59 9.96
N THR A 120 1.09 -2.54 10.54
CA THR A 120 1.42 -1.30 9.84
C THR A 120 2.80 -0.79 10.23
#